data_AF-A0A1F9ZU64-F1
#
_entry.id   AF-A0A1F9ZU64-F1
#
_cell.length_a   1.000
_cell.length_b   1.000
_cell.length_c   1.000
_cell.angle_alpha   90.00
_cell.angle_beta   90.00
_cell.angle_gamma   90.00
#
_symmetry.space_group_name_H-M   'P 1'
#
loop_
_entity.id
_entity.type
_entity.pdbx_description
1 polymer ?
#
loop_
_entity_poly.entity_id
_entity_poly.type
_entity_poly.pdbx_seq_one_letter_code
_entity_poly.pdbx_strand_id
1 'polypeptide(L)'
;MIADQGVYTGESYMKAAVVISVILAASAMAFAALLFAVPDAGEKVSNRCSAAAFVGEPIAVIKDLPEFVSNGTPTALDGSGSSDANGLIVSYSWKISVAGLSTNLTGISVTYTFTVLDIYTIELTVTDNESKTATTSTVVEAVSDSDADGLPDWWEQKYFGNLVQGPNDDYDSDGYLNQQELDDGTNPAYKDAGPSTLSKIPVWGYAAIVAGVAAVLFVIFWPKIRKKRKEKEKQKIQYALEIEKALEGDK
;
A
#
# COMPACT_ATOMS: atom_id res chain seq x y z
N MET A 1 0.30 -44.33 5.83
CA MET A 1 -0.14 -44.02 4.45
C MET A 1 -1.56 -43.49 4.49
N ILE A 2 -1.73 -42.19 4.66
CA ILE A 2 -2.80 -41.41 4.02
C ILE A 2 -2.13 -40.07 3.72
N ALA A 3 -1.86 -39.83 2.44
CA ALA A 3 -1.45 -38.53 1.95
C ALA A 3 -2.73 -37.70 1.82
N ASP A 4 -2.83 -36.58 2.52
CA ASP A 4 -3.84 -35.58 2.24
C ASP A 4 -3.17 -34.41 1.53
N GLN A 5 -3.43 -34.33 0.23
CA GLN A 5 -3.02 -33.25 -0.66
C GLN A 5 -4.07 -32.13 -0.52
N GLY A 6 -3.94 -31.34 0.55
CA GLY A 6 -4.81 -30.19 0.84
C GLY A 6 -4.35 -28.91 0.16
N VAL A 7 -4.72 -28.77 -1.12
CA VAL A 7 -5.09 -27.52 -1.81
C VAL A 7 -4.50 -26.21 -1.22
N TYR A 8 -3.35 -25.77 -1.75
CA TYR A 8 -2.96 -24.36 -1.73
C TYR A 8 -3.97 -23.60 -2.62
N THR A 9 -5.06 -23.13 -2.01
CA THR A 9 -6.11 -22.38 -2.70
C THR A 9 -5.52 -21.09 -3.28
N GLY A 10 -5.90 -20.78 -4.52
CA GLY A 10 -5.41 -19.64 -5.29
C GLY A 10 -5.75 -18.25 -4.73
N GLU A 11 -6.16 -18.11 -3.48
CA GLU A 11 -6.49 -16.82 -2.86
C GLU A 11 -5.25 -16.01 -2.50
N SER A 12 -4.16 -16.65 -2.05
CA SER A 12 -2.91 -15.95 -1.72
C SER A 12 -2.22 -15.36 -2.97
N TYR A 13 -2.33 -16.03 -4.11
CA TYR A 13 -1.79 -15.54 -5.39
C TYR A 13 -2.64 -14.41 -5.98
N MET A 14 -3.94 -14.38 -5.69
CA MET A 14 -4.84 -13.30 -6.13
C MET A 14 -4.66 -12.03 -5.29
N LYS A 15 -4.37 -12.15 -3.97
CA LYS A 15 -4.07 -10.98 -3.10
C LYS A 15 -2.78 -10.26 -3.54
N ALA A 16 -1.71 -11.01 -3.86
CA ALA A 16 -0.47 -10.42 -4.37
C ALA A 16 -0.62 -9.83 -5.79
N ALA A 17 -1.35 -10.51 -6.69
CA ALA A 17 -1.54 -10.04 -8.07
C ALA A 17 -2.42 -8.78 -8.18
N VAL A 18 -3.44 -8.63 -7.32
CA VAL A 18 -4.31 -7.44 -7.27
C VAL A 18 -3.54 -6.21 -6.75
N VAL A 19 -2.67 -6.38 -5.75
CA VAL A 19 -1.84 -5.28 -5.24
C VAL A 19 -0.77 -4.84 -6.26
N ILE A 20 -0.16 -5.80 -6.97
CA ILE A 20 0.82 -5.50 -8.04
C ILE A 20 0.16 -4.80 -9.25
N SER A 21 -1.09 -5.13 -9.59
CA SER A 21 -1.79 -4.52 -10.73
C SER A 21 -2.30 -3.10 -10.44
N VAL A 22 -2.68 -2.79 -9.19
CA VAL A 22 -3.03 -1.43 -8.77
C VAL A 22 -1.80 -0.50 -8.77
N ILE A 23 -0.62 -1.01 -8.41
CA ILE A 23 0.64 -0.22 -8.42
C ILE A 23 1.16 0.00 -9.85
N LEU A 24 1.02 -0.98 -10.75
CA LEU A 24 1.37 -0.80 -12.16
C LEU A 24 0.44 0.19 -12.88
N ALA A 25 -0.85 0.22 -12.54
CA ALA A 25 -1.81 1.18 -13.10
C ALA A 25 -1.52 2.63 -12.67
N ALA A 26 -1.08 2.86 -11.43
CA ALA A 26 -0.69 4.19 -10.95
C ALA A 26 0.61 4.70 -11.61
N SER A 27 1.56 3.81 -11.94
CA SER A 27 2.82 4.19 -12.62
C SER A 27 2.65 4.52 -14.11
N ALA A 28 1.63 3.97 -14.78
CA ALA A 28 1.33 4.27 -16.18
C ALA A 28 0.67 5.66 -16.35
N MET A 29 -0.08 6.15 -15.36
CA MET A 29 -0.71 7.48 -15.40
C MET A 29 0.26 8.62 -15.08
N ALA A 30 1.35 8.36 -14.35
CA ALA A 30 2.36 9.38 -14.05
C ALA A 30 3.40 9.59 -15.18
N PHE A 31 3.62 8.59 -16.05
CA PHE A 31 4.64 8.69 -17.10
C PHE A 31 4.12 9.27 -18.43
N ALA A 32 2.80 9.36 -18.62
CA ALA A 32 2.19 10.01 -19.79
C ALA A 32 2.18 11.55 -19.70
N ALA A 33 2.28 12.11 -18.49
CA ALA A 33 2.20 13.56 -18.27
C ALA A 33 3.54 14.30 -18.49
N LEU A 34 4.69 13.61 -18.48
CA LEU A 34 6.01 14.27 -18.56
C LEU A 34 6.53 14.45 -20.00
N LEU A 35 5.84 13.95 -21.04
CA LEU A 35 6.34 13.97 -22.42
C LEU A 35 5.66 14.99 -23.36
N PHE A 36 4.76 15.84 -22.87
CA PHE A 36 4.06 16.84 -23.68
C PHE A 36 4.10 18.27 -23.14
N ALA A 37 5.09 18.64 -22.33
CA ALA A 37 5.31 20.05 -21.96
C ALA A 37 6.49 20.64 -22.74
N VAL A 38 6.26 20.99 -24.01
CA VAL A 38 7.10 21.94 -24.77
C VAL A 38 6.44 23.30 -24.61
N PRO A 39 7.10 24.33 -24.03
CA PRO A 39 6.52 25.66 -23.96
C PRO A 39 6.68 26.32 -25.33
N ASP A 40 5.57 26.52 -26.05
CA ASP A 40 5.55 27.44 -27.17
C ASP A 40 5.31 28.85 -26.65
N ALA A 41 6.25 29.73 -26.97
CA ALA A 41 6.23 31.12 -26.60
C ALA A 41 5.39 31.89 -27.62
N GLY A 42 4.20 32.32 -27.20
CA GLY A 42 3.52 33.44 -27.84
C GLY A 42 2.10 33.16 -28.28
N GLU A 43 1.17 33.16 -27.33
CA GLU A 43 -0.19 33.61 -27.66
C GLU A 43 -0.86 34.21 -26.43
N LYS A 44 -1.22 35.50 -26.53
CA LYS A 44 -2.08 36.17 -25.55
C LYS A 44 -3.51 35.67 -25.78
N VAL A 45 -3.85 34.52 -25.20
CA VAL A 45 -5.23 34.05 -25.13
C VAL A 45 -5.70 34.23 -23.70
N SER A 46 -6.69 35.10 -23.52
CA SER A 46 -7.37 35.35 -22.25
C SER A 46 -8.17 34.13 -21.83
N ASN A 47 -7.47 33.09 -21.38
CA ASN A 47 -8.09 31.93 -20.77
C ASN A 47 -8.11 32.17 -19.28
N ARG A 48 -9.26 32.65 -18.78
CA ARG A 48 -9.70 32.28 -17.43
C ARG A 48 -10.01 30.79 -17.45
N CYS A 49 -8.96 29.97 -17.55
CA CYS A 49 -9.03 28.60 -17.13
C CYS A 49 -9.01 28.69 -15.60
N SER A 50 -10.19 28.54 -15.01
CA SER A 50 -10.29 28.22 -13.60
C SER A 50 -9.54 26.89 -13.45
N ALA A 51 -8.25 26.97 -13.10
CA ALA A 51 -7.55 25.87 -12.49
C ALA A 51 -8.34 25.59 -11.22
N ALA A 52 -9.33 24.72 -11.32
CA ALA A 52 -9.92 24.09 -10.17
C ALA A 52 -8.75 23.43 -9.47
N ALA A 53 -8.27 24.07 -8.40
CA ALA A 53 -7.38 23.43 -7.46
C ALA A 53 -8.03 22.08 -7.17
N PHE A 54 -7.33 21.00 -7.48
CA PHE A 54 -7.67 19.70 -6.96
C PHE A 54 -7.42 19.81 -5.45
N VAL A 55 -8.38 20.38 -4.74
CA VAL A 55 -8.33 20.54 -3.29
C VAL A 55 -8.19 19.12 -2.78
N GLY A 56 -7.05 18.80 -2.17
CA GLY A 56 -6.79 17.46 -1.67
C GLY A 56 -7.97 17.03 -0.81
N GLU A 57 -8.47 15.82 -1.03
CA GLU A 57 -9.31 15.18 -0.03
C GLU A 57 -8.36 14.44 0.91
N PRO A 58 -8.66 14.39 2.22
CA PRO A 58 -7.84 13.59 3.12
C PRO A 58 -7.89 12.11 2.70
N ILE A 59 -6.88 11.35 3.08
CA ILE A 59 -6.79 9.91 2.90
C ILE A 59 -6.74 9.30 4.30
N ALA A 60 -7.73 8.48 4.64
CA ALA A 60 -7.81 7.77 5.91
C ALA A 60 -7.05 6.44 5.81
N VAL A 61 -6.15 6.16 6.75
CA VAL A 61 -5.37 4.92 6.82
C VAL A 61 -5.35 4.41 8.25
N ILE A 62 -5.73 3.14 8.42
CA ILE A 62 -5.54 2.38 9.67
C ILE A 62 -4.26 1.56 9.50
N LYS A 63 -3.33 1.69 10.44
CA LYS A 63 -2.04 1.00 10.42
C LYS A 63 -2.04 -0.21 11.36
N ASP A 64 -1.23 -1.20 11.00
CA ASP A 64 -0.70 -2.25 11.88
C ASP A 64 -1.77 -2.98 12.71
N LEU A 65 -2.92 -3.27 12.10
CA LEU A 65 -4.01 -3.99 12.74
C LEU A 65 -4.03 -5.46 12.25
N PRO A 66 -3.90 -6.44 13.14
CA PRO A 66 -3.92 -7.86 12.76
C PRO A 66 -5.32 -8.32 12.38
N GLU A 67 -5.41 -9.41 11.62
CA GLU A 67 -6.68 -10.04 11.23
C GLU A 67 -7.40 -10.64 12.44
N PHE A 68 -6.64 -11.17 13.41
CA PHE A 68 -7.13 -11.76 14.64
C PHE A 68 -6.57 -11.00 15.85
N VAL A 69 -7.39 -10.84 16.88
CA VAL A 69 -6.99 -10.28 18.17
C VAL A 69 -7.46 -11.18 19.30
N SER A 70 -6.58 -11.44 20.24
CA SER A 70 -6.89 -12.19 21.46
C SER A 70 -7.82 -11.38 22.37
N ASN A 71 -8.88 -12.00 22.87
CA ASN A 71 -9.88 -11.31 23.65
C ASN A 71 -9.31 -10.83 25.00
N GLY A 72 -9.71 -9.62 25.43
CA GLY A 72 -9.19 -9.02 26.66
C GLY A 72 -7.84 -8.33 26.49
N THR A 73 -7.13 -8.54 25.37
CA THR A 73 -5.85 -7.89 25.11
C THR A 73 -6.05 -6.45 24.62
N PRO A 74 -5.45 -5.44 25.29
CA PRO A 74 -5.48 -4.06 24.83
C PRO A 74 -4.74 -3.90 23.50
N THR A 75 -5.46 -3.50 22.45
CA THR A 75 -4.90 -3.32 21.11
C THR A 75 -4.89 -1.85 20.74
N ALA A 76 -3.79 -1.39 20.15
CA ALA A 76 -3.70 -0.03 19.63
C ALA A 76 -4.38 0.06 18.26
N LEU A 77 -5.24 1.07 18.09
CA LEU A 77 -5.77 1.49 16.80
C LEU A 77 -5.00 2.75 16.39
N ASP A 78 -4.26 2.68 15.29
CA ASP A 78 -3.37 3.74 14.83
C ASP A 78 -3.84 4.32 13.49
N GLY A 79 -4.26 5.58 13.51
CA GLY A 79 -4.67 6.35 12.33
C GLY A 79 -3.58 7.26 11.78
N SER A 80 -2.38 7.26 12.36
CA SER A 80 -1.28 8.19 12.03
C SER A 80 -0.78 8.09 10.58
N GLY A 81 -1.11 7.00 9.88
CA GLY A 81 -0.83 6.85 8.44
C GLY A 81 -1.73 7.71 7.54
N SER A 82 -2.76 8.34 8.10
CA SER A 82 -3.68 9.20 7.35
C SER A 82 -2.98 10.49 6.92
N SER A 83 -3.27 10.98 5.72
CA SER A 83 -2.59 12.15 5.15
C SER A 83 -3.53 13.01 4.31
N ASP A 84 -3.25 14.29 4.24
CA ASP A 84 -3.84 15.20 3.26
C ASP A 84 -2.69 15.90 2.50
N ALA A 85 -2.71 15.81 1.18
CA ALA A 85 -1.63 16.34 0.33
C ALA A 85 -1.59 17.88 0.32
N ASN A 86 -2.74 18.54 0.55
CA ASN A 86 -2.88 19.99 0.43
C ASN A 86 -3.46 20.66 1.69
N GLY A 87 -3.71 19.88 2.75
CA GLY A 87 -4.26 20.35 4.02
C GLY A 87 -3.65 19.67 5.23
N LEU A 88 -4.30 19.85 6.38
CA LEU A 88 -3.95 19.24 7.66
C LEU A 88 -5.15 18.47 8.20
N ILE A 89 -4.93 17.24 8.62
CA ILE A 89 -5.94 16.49 9.35
C ILE A 89 -6.06 17.09 10.75
N VAL A 90 -7.25 17.55 11.11
CA VAL A 90 -7.54 18.20 12.39
C VAL A 90 -8.31 17.30 13.36
N SER A 91 -8.94 16.23 12.86
CA SER A 91 -9.67 15.29 13.73
C SER A 91 -9.64 13.85 13.21
N TYR A 92 -9.78 12.93 14.17
CA TYR A 92 -9.83 11.48 13.98
C TYR A 92 -10.97 10.94 14.83
N SER A 93 -11.92 10.26 14.21
CA SER A 93 -13.07 9.64 14.84
C SER A 93 -13.12 8.16 14.48
N TRP A 94 -13.16 7.32 15.49
CA TRP A 94 -13.25 5.88 15.36
C TRP A 94 -14.64 5.41 15.73
N LYS A 95 -15.18 4.47 14.96
CA LYS A 95 -16.41 3.75 15.28
C LYS A 95 -16.15 2.26 15.23
N ILE A 96 -16.37 1.59 16.34
CA ILE A 96 -16.12 0.16 16.51
C ILE A 96 -17.47 -0.50 16.74
N SER A 97 -17.82 -1.48 15.91
CA SER A 97 -19.12 -2.15 15.94
C SER A 97 -18.96 -3.67 16.04
N VAL A 98 -19.71 -4.30 16.94
CA VAL A 98 -19.70 -5.76 17.14
C VAL A 98 -21.08 -6.22 17.58
N ALA A 99 -21.61 -7.30 17.01
CA ALA A 99 -22.90 -7.88 17.41
C ALA A 99 -24.05 -6.86 17.61
N GLY A 100 -24.09 -5.77 16.83
CA GLY A 100 -25.08 -4.69 16.96
C GLY A 100 -24.81 -3.65 18.05
N LEU A 101 -23.74 -3.79 18.85
CA LEU A 101 -23.21 -2.77 19.74
C LEU A 101 -22.27 -1.84 18.95
N SER A 102 -22.17 -0.57 19.35
CA SER A 102 -21.20 0.37 18.79
C SER A 102 -20.57 1.27 19.85
N THR A 103 -19.28 1.54 19.70
CA THR A 103 -18.50 2.46 20.54
C THR A 103 -17.80 3.47 19.65
N ASN A 104 -17.79 4.74 20.05
CA ASN A 104 -17.07 5.79 19.34
C ASN A 104 -15.89 6.29 20.18
N LEU A 105 -14.74 6.50 19.55
CA LEU A 105 -13.53 7.04 20.16
C LEU A 105 -12.98 8.18 19.31
N THR A 106 -12.12 9.02 19.88
CA THR A 106 -11.46 10.10 19.17
C THR A 106 -9.97 10.15 19.51
N GLY A 107 -9.16 10.57 18.54
CA GLY A 107 -7.71 10.66 18.67
C GLY A 107 -6.96 9.96 17.54
N ILE A 108 -5.72 10.38 17.30
CA ILE A 108 -4.86 9.83 16.24
C ILE A 108 -4.58 8.35 16.49
N SER A 109 -4.26 8.02 17.74
CA SER A 109 -4.05 6.65 18.20
C SER A 109 -4.82 6.45 19.50
N VAL A 110 -5.58 5.35 19.58
CA VAL A 110 -6.42 5.00 20.72
C VAL A 110 -6.23 3.53 21.08
N THR A 111 -6.43 3.17 22.33
CA THR A 111 -6.41 1.77 22.77
C THR A 111 -7.83 1.26 22.93
N TYR A 112 -8.10 0.06 22.40
CA TYR A 112 -9.39 -0.62 22.55
C TYR A 112 -9.17 -2.08 22.96
N THR A 113 -10.09 -2.61 23.76
CA THR A 113 -10.03 -4.00 24.23
C THR A 113 -11.23 -4.76 23.68
N PHE A 114 -10.95 -5.82 22.93
CA PHE A 114 -11.96 -6.68 22.31
C PHE A 114 -12.41 -7.75 23.30
N THR A 115 -13.62 -7.65 23.83
CA THR A 115 -14.10 -8.55 24.90
C THR A 115 -15.16 -9.54 24.45
N VAL A 116 -15.85 -9.26 23.35
CA VAL A 116 -16.89 -10.12 22.79
C VAL A 116 -16.25 -10.95 21.69
N LEU A 117 -16.36 -12.28 21.74
CA LEU A 117 -15.86 -13.16 20.69
C LEU A 117 -16.77 -13.09 19.46
N ASP A 118 -16.43 -12.22 18.52
CA ASP A 118 -17.13 -12.00 17.26
C ASP A 118 -16.24 -11.16 16.32
N ILE A 119 -16.75 -10.86 15.12
CA ILE A 119 -16.11 -9.98 14.16
C ILE A 119 -16.47 -8.52 14.49
N TYR A 120 -15.44 -7.72 14.69
CA TYR A 120 -15.52 -6.28 14.88
C TYR A 120 -15.34 -5.55 13.54
N THR A 121 -16.22 -4.60 13.26
CA THR A 121 -16.04 -3.61 12.19
C THR A 121 -15.48 -2.33 12.78
N ILE A 122 -14.29 -1.93 12.34
CA ILE A 122 -13.61 -0.72 12.78
C ILE A 122 -13.63 0.27 11.62
N GLU A 123 -14.18 1.45 11.86
CA GLU A 123 -14.28 2.53 10.90
C GLU A 123 -13.52 3.75 11.45
N LEU A 124 -12.56 4.25 10.67
CA LEU A 124 -11.86 5.50 10.93
C LEU A 124 -12.37 6.57 9.98
N THR A 125 -12.85 7.68 10.53
CA THR A 125 -13.13 8.90 9.80
C THR A 125 -12.16 9.99 10.21
N VAL A 126 -11.46 10.56 9.24
CA VAL A 126 -10.57 11.72 9.43
C VAL A 126 -11.21 12.97 8.85
N THR A 127 -10.97 14.13 9.45
CA THR A 127 -11.43 15.42 8.94
C THR A 127 -10.26 16.38 8.79
N ASP A 128 -10.20 17.08 7.66
CA ASP A 128 -9.19 18.12 7.41
C ASP A 128 -9.60 19.50 7.95
N ASN A 129 -8.70 20.48 7.85
CA ASN A 129 -8.92 21.85 8.26
C ASN A 129 -9.92 22.63 7.38
N GLU A 130 -10.38 22.06 6.28
CA GLU A 130 -11.43 22.58 5.39
C GLU A 130 -12.77 21.85 5.60
N SER A 131 -12.86 21.03 6.66
CA SER A 131 -14.03 20.22 7.02
C SER A 131 -14.40 19.13 6.01
N LYS A 132 -13.47 18.74 5.14
CA LYS A 132 -13.65 17.54 4.31
C LYS A 132 -13.28 16.30 5.10
N THR A 133 -13.91 15.19 4.75
CA THR A 133 -13.73 13.94 5.46
C THR A 133 -13.35 12.80 4.55
N ALA A 134 -12.58 11.86 5.09
CA ALA A 134 -12.37 10.57 4.46
C ALA A 134 -12.57 9.47 5.48
N THR A 135 -13.10 8.35 5.02
CA THR A 135 -13.44 7.21 5.86
C THR A 135 -12.78 5.96 5.29
N THR A 136 -12.25 5.13 6.18
CA THR A 136 -11.77 3.79 5.86
C THR A 136 -12.31 2.81 6.89
N SER A 137 -12.49 1.56 6.50
CA SER A 137 -12.97 0.51 7.39
C SER A 137 -12.21 -0.78 7.21
N THR A 138 -12.09 -1.52 8.31
CA THR A 138 -11.47 -2.84 8.36
C THR A 138 -12.24 -3.73 9.32
N VAL A 139 -12.04 -5.04 9.20
CA VAL A 139 -12.61 -6.03 10.10
C VAL A 139 -11.50 -6.73 10.88
N VAL A 140 -11.81 -7.10 12.11
CA VAL A 140 -10.92 -7.86 13.00
C VAL A 140 -11.77 -8.91 13.70
N GLU A 141 -11.28 -10.14 13.77
CA GLU A 141 -11.94 -11.21 14.52
C GLU A 141 -11.35 -11.32 15.93
N ALA A 142 -12.19 -11.20 16.94
CA ALA A 142 -11.79 -11.44 18.32
C ALA A 142 -11.86 -12.94 18.64
N VAL A 143 -10.71 -13.52 18.96
CA VAL A 143 -10.53 -14.95 19.23
C VAL A 143 -10.24 -15.19 20.71
N SER A 144 -10.49 -16.43 21.15
CA SER A 144 -10.29 -16.84 22.54
C SER A 144 -8.80 -16.91 22.88
N ASP A 145 -8.45 -16.36 24.04
CA ASP A 145 -7.15 -16.39 24.71
C ASP A 145 -7.44 -16.65 26.21
N SER A 146 -7.35 -17.91 26.60
CA SER A 146 -7.85 -18.39 27.90
C SER A 146 -6.87 -18.14 29.04
N ASP A 147 -5.57 -18.06 28.76
CA ASP A 147 -4.51 -17.78 29.73
C ASP A 147 -4.01 -16.33 29.69
N ALA A 148 -4.54 -15.51 28.78
CA ALA A 148 -4.36 -14.07 28.66
C ALA A 148 -2.90 -13.66 28.44
N ASP A 149 -2.16 -14.48 27.70
CA ASP A 149 -0.76 -14.23 27.40
C ASP A 149 -0.57 -13.49 26.06
N GLY A 150 -1.64 -13.34 25.27
CA GLY A 150 -1.67 -12.66 23.98
C GLY A 150 -1.74 -13.62 22.79
N LEU A 151 -1.53 -14.93 22.96
CA LEU A 151 -1.64 -15.91 21.90
C LEU A 151 -3.08 -16.46 21.77
N PRO A 152 -3.57 -16.72 20.56
CA PRO A 152 -4.88 -17.35 20.39
C PRO A 152 -4.88 -18.83 20.78
N ASP A 153 -5.87 -19.25 21.57
CA ASP A 153 -6.05 -20.65 22.04
C ASP A 153 -6.02 -21.65 20.87
N TRP A 154 -6.66 -21.29 19.75
CA TRP A 154 -6.76 -22.17 18.58
C TRP A 154 -5.40 -22.38 17.89
N TRP A 155 -4.55 -21.35 17.93
CA TRP A 155 -3.23 -21.37 17.29
C TRP A 155 -2.28 -22.21 18.13
N GLU A 156 -2.27 -21.99 19.45
CA GLU A 156 -1.49 -22.78 20.39
C GLU A 156 -1.90 -24.26 20.39
N GLN A 157 -3.21 -24.55 20.42
CA GLN A 157 -3.68 -25.94 20.32
C GLN A 157 -3.30 -26.61 19.01
N LYS A 158 -3.25 -25.85 17.90
CA LYS A 158 -2.88 -26.39 16.59
C LYS A 158 -1.40 -26.77 16.53
N TYR A 159 -0.51 -25.93 17.06
CA TYR A 159 0.93 -26.11 16.89
C TYR A 159 1.63 -26.76 18.09
N PHE A 160 1.17 -26.49 19.32
CA PHE A 160 1.77 -27.02 20.55
C PHE A 160 0.90 -28.08 21.24
N GLY A 161 -0.41 -28.08 20.97
CA GLY A 161 -1.37 -29.00 21.60
C GLY A 161 -1.67 -28.70 23.08
N ASN A 162 -1.25 -27.52 23.56
CA ASN A 162 -1.46 -27.02 24.91
C ASN A 162 -1.39 -25.47 24.91
N LEU A 163 -1.81 -24.84 26.01
CA LEU A 163 -1.81 -23.37 26.23
C LEU A 163 -0.71 -23.00 27.24
N VAL A 164 0.55 -23.30 26.92
CA VAL A 164 1.68 -23.07 27.86
C VAL A 164 2.78 -22.25 27.20
N GLN A 165 2.78 -22.16 25.88
CA GLN A 165 3.85 -21.45 25.18
C GLN A 165 3.54 -19.97 25.23
N GLY A 166 4.51 -19.15 25.61
CA GLY A 166 4.36 -17.71 25.62
C GLY A 166 4.61 -17.08 24.23
N PRO A 167 4.14 -15.84 24.01
CA PRO A 167 4.42 -15.09 22.77
C PRO A 167 5.91 -14.80 22.55
N ASN A 168 6.70 -14.77 23.63
CA ASN A 168 8.14 -14.49 23.60
C ASN A 168 9.01 -15.76 23.61
N ASP A 169 8.40 -16.93 23.53
CA ASP A 169 9.13 -18.19 23.42
C ASP A 169 9.52 -18.47 21.97
N ASP A 170 10.56 -19.27 21.79
CA ASP A 170 11.07 -19.76 20.50
C ASP A 170 11.05 -21.29 20.58
N TYR A 171 9.89 -21.87 20.25
CA TYR A 171 9.59 -23.27 20.54
C TYR A 171 10.50 -24.24 19.77
N ASP A 172 10.86 -23.90 18.54
CA ASP A 172 11.70 -24.75 17.71
C ASP A 172 13.18 -24.36 17.73
N SER A 173 13.55 -23.19 18.26
CA SER A 173 14.91 -22.65 18.34
C SER A 173 15.53 -22.35 16.97
N ASP A 174 14.78 -21.66 16.11
CA ASP A 174 15.25 -21.10 14.85
C ASP A 174 15.57 -19.59 14.91
N GLY A 175 15.23 -18.94 16.02
CA GLY A 175 15.49 -17.53 16.29
C GLY A 175 14.29 -16.61 16.04
N TYR A 176 13.13 -17.14 15.69
CA TYR A 176 11.86 -16.41 15.64
C TYR A 176 11.04 -16.66 16.91
N LEU A 177 10.34 -15.61 17.37
CA LEU A 177 9.45 -15.72 18.51
C LEU A 177 8.06 -16.15 18.04
N ASN A 178 7.34 -16.91 18.87
CA ASN A 178 5.98 -17.37 18.61
C ASN A 178 5.04 -16.24 18.14
N GLN A 179 5.10 -15.05 18.75
CA GLN A 179 4.30 -13.90 18.32
C GLN A 179 4.64 -13.44 16.89
N GLN A 180 5.93 -13.41 16.55
CA GLN A 180 6.36 -12.99 15.23
C GLN A 180 5.88 -13.99 14.17
N GLU A 181 5.92 -15.27 14.50
CA GLU A 181 5.42 -16.32 13.63
C GLU A 181 3.91 -16.31 13.47
N LEU A 182 3.17 -15.97 14.54
CA LEU A 182 1.74 -15.71 14.47
C LEU A 182 1.43 -14.56 13.51
N ASP A 183 2.13 -13.44 13.63
CA ASP A 183 1.94 -12.24 12.79
C ASP A 183 2.32 -12.50 11.31
N ASP A 184 3.37 -13.29 11.09
CA ASP A 184 3.88 -13.65 9.76
C ASP A 184 3.17 -14.89 9.17
N GLY A 185 2.31 -15.56 9.94
CA GLY A 185 1.53 -16.74 9.53
C GLY A 185 2.35 -18.01 9.31
N THR A 186 3.51 -18.13 9.95
CA THR A 186 4.42 -19.29 9.87
C THR A 186 4.04 -20.37 10.89
N ASN A 187 4.86 -21.44 10.98
CA ASN A 187 4.57 -22.57 11.86
C ASN A 187 5.65 -22.70 12.94
N PRO A 188 5.32 -22.42 14.21
CA PRO A 188 6.28 -22.35 15.31
C PRO A 188 6.86 -23.70 15.76
N ALA A 189 6.39 -24.80 15.16
CA ALA A 189 6.88 -26.14 15.45
C ALA A 189 7.95 -26.62 14.47
N TYR A 190 8.27 -25.86 13.42
CA TYR A 190 9.21 -26.26 12.39
C TYR A 190 10.21 -25.17 12.05
N LYS A 191 11.48 -25.46 12.32
CA LYS A 191 12.61 -24.61 11.89
C LYS A 191 12.48 -24.26 10.43
N ASP A 192 12.08 -23.03 10.17
CA ASP A 192 11.98 -22.53 8.82
C ASP A 192 13.05 -21.46 8.57
N ALA A 193 13.38 -21.26 7.30
CA ALA A 193 14.10 -20.04 6.96
C ALA A 193 13.01 -18.98 7.01
N GLY A 194 12.97 -18.21 8.11
CA GLY A 194 11.90 -17.31 8.47
C GLY A 194 11.26 -16.48 7.35
N PRO A 195 10.16 -15.78 7.68
CA PRO A 195 9.24 -15.16 6.74
C PRO A 195 9.96 -14.53 5.57
N SER A 196 9.68 -15.06 4.36
CA SER A 196 10.41 -14.72 3.15
C SER A 196 10.65 -13.21 3.06
N THR A 197 11.92 -12.81 3.08
CA THR A 197 12.42 -11.43 3.21
C THR A 197 11.87 -10.41 2.21
N LEU A 198 11.00 -10.83 1.27
CA LEU A 198 10.25 -9.93 0.42
C LEU A 198 9.18 -9.13 1.18
N SER A 199 8.56 -9.66 2.25
CA SER A 199 7.46 -8.97 2.95
C SER A 199 7.92 -7.74 3.76
N LYS A 200 9.20 -7.70 4.14
CA LYS A 200 9.77 -6.64 5.00
C LYS A 200 10.60 -5.60 4.24
N ILE A 201 10.60 -5.60 2.90
CA ILE A 201 11.26 -4.52 2.14
C ILE A 201 10.40 -3.25 2.29
N PRO A 202 10.90 -2.18 2.94
CA PRO A 202 10.15 -0.93 3.05
C PRO A 202 9.84 -0.38 1.65
N VAL A 203 8.79 0.43 1.50
CA VAL A 203 8.34 0.97 0.21
C VAL A 203 9.48 1.61 -0.62
N TRP A 204 10.47 2.23 0.05
CA TRP A 204 11.65 2.78 -0.62
C TRP A 204 12.56 1.72 -1.27
N GLY A 205 12.62 0.49 -0.74
CA GLY A 205 13.37 -0.61 -1.32
C GLY A 205 12.75 -1.12 -2.62
N TYR A 206 11.41 -1.16 -2.71
CA TYR A 206 10.71 -1.40 -3.97
C TYR A 206 11.00 -0.28 -4.99
N ALA A 207 10.98 0.98 -4.55
CA ALA A 207 11.32 2.12 -5.40
C ALA A 207 12.77 2.05 -5.92
N ALA A 208 13.72 1.59 -5.10
CA ALA A 208 15.12 1.40 -5.48
C ALA A 208 15.29 0.31 -6.53
N ILE A 209 14.59 -0.82 -6.39
CA ILE A 209 14.59 -1.91 -7.38
C ILE A 209 14.03 -1.42 -8.72
N VAL A 210 12.90 -0.72 -8.70
CA VAL A 210 12.26 -0.17 -9.91
C VAL A 210 13.14 0.89 -10.57
N ALA A 211 13.76 1.79 -9.78
CA ALA A 211 14.70 2.79 -10.30
C ALA A 211 15.93 2.14 -10.94
N GLY A 212 16.46 1.06 -10.35
CA GLY A 212 17.54 0.27 -10.93
C GLY A 212 17.17 -0.33 -12.29
N VAL A 213 15.99 -0.95 -12.40
CA VAL A 213 15.49 -1.50 -13.67
C VAL A 213 15.27 -0.39 -14.71
N ALA A 214 14.69 0.74 -14.30
CA ALA A 214 14.48 1.89 -15.18
C ALA A 214 15.81 2.49 -15.69
N ALA A 215 16.84 2.57 -14.85
CA ALA A 215 18.17 3.04 -15.23
C ALA A 215 18.83 2.10 -16.26
N VAL A 216 18.68 0.78 -16.10
CA VAL A 216 19.19 -0.19 -17.07
C VAL A 216 18.47 -0.04 -18.42
N LEU A 217 17.14 0.07 -18.40
CA LEU A 217 16.35 0.31 -19.61
C LEU A 217 16.71 1.65 -20.27
N PHE A 218 16.95 2.69 -19.47
CA PHE A 218 17.40 3.99 -19.94
C PHE A 218 18.74 3.88 -20.64
N VAL A 219 19.75 3.23 -20.07
CA VAL A 219 21.06 3.03 -20.72
C VAL A 219 20.93 2.28 -22.05
N ILE A 220 20.06 1.27 -22.13
CA ILE A 220 19.85 0.47 -23.34
C ILE A 220 19.10 1.27 -24.43
N PHE A 221 18.05 2.02 -24.06
CA PHE A 221 17.19 2.70 -25.03
C PHE A 221 17.59 4.13 -25.36
N TRP A 222 18.37 4.81 -24.51
CA TRP A 222 18.81 6.19 -24.70
C TRP A 222 19.57 6.43 -26.02
N PRO A 223 20.48 5.55 -26.47
CA PRO A 223 21.16 5.71 -27.75
C PRO A 223 20.18 5.67 -28.94
N LYS A 224 19.19 4.78 -28.92
CA LYS A 224 18.18 4.64 -29.98
C LYS A 224 17.27 5.86 -30.06
N ILE A 225 16.81 6.36 -28.91
CA ILE A 225 15.96 7.57 -28.83
C ILE A 225 16.73 8.78 -29.38
N ARG A 226 18.01 8.93 -29.01
CA ARG A 226 18.86 10.04 -29.46
C ARG A 226 19.10 10.01 -30.97
N LYS A 227 19.23 8.81 -31.57
CA LYS A 227 19.37 8.65 -33.02
C LYS A 227 18.09 9.09 -33.77
N LYS A 228 16.91 8.65 -33.31
CA LYS A 228 15.62 9.06 -33.89
C LYS A 228 15.38 10.57 -33.81
N ARG A 229 15.79 11.24 -32.72
CA ARG A 229 15.68 12.71 -32.61
C ARG A 229 16.51 13.43 -33.68
N LYS A 230 17.76 13.01 -33.90
CA LYS A 230 18.62 13.58 -34.94
C LYS A 230 18.07 13.37 -36.35
N GLU A 231 17.45 12.23 -36.62
CA GLU A 231 16.81 11.95 -37.93
C GLU A 231 15.61 12.85 -38.18
N LYS A 232 14.75 13.08 -37.17
CA LYS A 232 13.62 14.01 -37.26
C LYS A 232 14.08 15.47 -37.45
N GLU A 233 15.13 15.91 -36.74
CA GLU A 233 15.70 17.25 -36.93
C GLU A 233 16.26 17.42 -38.34
N LYS A 234 16.98 16.42 -38.86
CA LYS A 234 17.46 16.44 -40.25
C LYS A 234 16.32 16.53 -41.27
N GLN A 235 15.24 15.76 -41.06
CA GLN A 235 14.06 15.82 -41.93
C GLN A 235 13.38 17.19 -41.91
N LYS A 236 13.23 17.81 -40.73
CA LYS A 236 12.67 19.16 -40.60
C LYS A 236 13.52 20.20 -41.33
N ILE A 237 14.85 20.14 -41.17
CA ILE A 237 15.77 21.06 -41.86
C ILE A 237 15.72 20.87 -43.38
N GLN A 238 15.71 19.62 -43.85
CA GLN A 238 15.60 19.33 -45.29
C GLN A 238 14.29 19.85 -45.88
N TYR A 239 13.17 19.62 -45.19
CA TYR A 239 11.86 20.12 -45.61
C TYR A 239 11.81 21.66 -45.64
N ALA A 240 12.38 22.33 -44.64
CA ALA A 240 12.46 23.79 -44.63
C ALA A 240 13.29 24.35 -45.79
N LEU A 241 14.43 23.71 -46.11
CA LEU A 241 15.29 24.09 -47.23
C LEU A 241 14.58 23.90 -48.58
N GLU A 242 13.77 22.85 -48.70
CA GLU A 242 13.00 22.56 -49.92
C GLU A 242 11.88 23.59 -50.15
N ILE A 243 11.21 24.04 -49.08
CA ILE A 243 10.24 25.14 -49.14
C ILE A 243 10.92 26.44 -49.57
N GLU A 244 12.08 26.78 -49.00
CA GLU A 244 12.83 28.00 -49.36
C GLU A 244 13.22 28.00 -50.84
N LYS A 245 13.73 26.87 -51.35
CA LYS A 245 14.04 26.70 -52.78
C LYS A 245 12.82 26.83 -53.68
N ALA A 246 11.66 26.31 -53.26
CA ALA A 246 10.43 26.42 -54.03
C ALA A 246 9.91 27.87 -54.11
N LEU A 247 10.16 28.67 -53.07
CA LEU A 247 9.79 30.09 -53.01
C LEU A 247 10.72 31.01 -53.83
N GLU A 248 12.00 30.68 -53.95
CA GLU A 248 12.94 31.45 -54.79
C GLU A 248 12.83 31.14 -56.28
N GLY A 249 12.32 29.96 -56.66
CA GLY A 249 12.17 29.54 -58.06
C GLY A 249 10.98 30.16 -58.82
N ASP A 250 10.14 30.95 -58.15
CA ASP A 250 8.90 31.55 -58.70
C ASP A 250 9.01 33.09 -58.89
N LYS A 251 10.24 33.63 -58.95
CA LYS A 251 10.55 35.03 -59.30
C LYS A 251 11.25 35.12 -60.65
#